data_AF-A0A1H7AP94-F1
#
_entry.id   AF-A0A1H7AP94-F1
#
_cell.length_a   1.000
_cell.length_b   1.000
_cell.length_c   1.000
_cell.angle_alpha   90.00
_cell.angle_beta   90.00
_cell.angle_gamma   90.00
#
_symmetry.space_group_name_H-M   'P 1'
#
loop_
_entity.id
_entity.type
_entity.pdbx_description
1 polymer ?
#
loop_
_entity_poly.entity_id
_entity_poly.type
_entity_poly.pdbx_seq_one_letter_code
_entity_poly.pdbx_strand_id
1 'polypeptide(L)'
;MKPPLSYFGKSLLDGKKEYSARLLKMSPLFAMRVRAKSSSPAIVQMRLPVRVASWLLDSPRIGKTHSAKRFAGHLLKQPARQGVVAAQSRLGQLLCRDCCTPRDRRFGLELLRQAARAGDLQAQLVLGRHCCESGPLEAQQGRYWLEQAAAQGSDEALRLLGCLAVLS
;
A
#
# COMPACT_ATOMS: atom_id res chain seq x y z
N MET A 1 -40.84 22.69 -52.73
CA MET A 1 -41.33 23.93 -52.06
C MET A 1 -42.38 23.53 -51.01
N LYS A 2 -42.57 24.34 -49.94
CA LYS A 2 -43.44 24.10 -48.74
C LYS A 2 -44.90 23.72 -49.11
N PRO A 3 -45.70 22.99 -48.27
CA PRO A 3 -46.04 23.31 -46.85
C PRO A 3 -46.24 22.04 -45.93
N PRO A 4 -47.09 22.05 -44.87
CA PRO A 4 -46.90 22.70 -43.56
C PRO A 4 -46.98 21.75 -42.33
N LEU A 5 -46.78 22.29 -41.10
CA LEU A 5 -47.02 21.56 -39.84
C LEU A 5 -48.53 21.41 -39.50
N SER A 6 -48.93 20.19 -39.14
CA SER A 6 -49.88 19.77 -38.06
C SER A 6 -50.24 18.28 -38.29
N TYR A 7 -50.75 17.44 -37.38
CA TYR A 7 -51.43 17.59 -36.09
C TYR A 7 -51.01 16.45 -35.12
N PHE A 8 -51.08 16.71 -33.81
CA PHE A 8 -51.40 15.82 -32.67
C PHE A 8 -51.16 14.28 -32.69
N GLY A 9 -50.56 13.80 -31.59
CA GLY A 9 -50.88 12.52 -30.93
C GLY A 9 -50.77 12.66 -29.40
N LYS A 10 -51.87 12.46 -28.65
CA LYS A 10 -51.92 12.58 -27.17
C LYS A 10 -51.69 11.24 -26.47
N SER A 11 -50.91 11.23 -25.38
CA SER A 11 -50.94 10.30 -24.21
C SER A 11 -49.65 10.48 -23.39
N LEU A 12 -49.49 10.11 -22.11
CA LEU A 12 -50.31 9.98 -20.87
C LEU A 12 -49.24 9.62 -19.78
N LEU A 13 -49.25 9.99 -18.49
CA LEU A 13 -50.19 10.67 -17.59
C LEU A 13 -49.45 11.76 -16.75
N ASP A 14 -50.15 12.24 -15.72
CA ASP A 14 -49.73 12.91 -14.47
C ASP A 14 -48.33 12.58 -13.89
N GLY A 15 -47.73 13.44 -13.05
CA GLY A 15 -48.24 14.71 -12.53
C GLY A 15 -47.28 15.32 -11.51
N LYS A 16 -47.29 16.66 -11.42
CA LYS A 16 -46.54 17.38 -10.39
C LYS A 16 -47.06 17.04 -8.99
N LYS A 17 -46.16 17.01 -8.01
CA LYS A 17 -46.32 17.84 -6.81
C LYS A 17 -45.00 18.02 -6.06
N GLU A 18 -44.57 19.27 -6.01
CA GLU A 18 -43.65 19.76 -4.99
C GLU A 18 -44.33 19.59 -3.62
N TYR A 19 -43.60 19.11 -2.62
CA TYR A 19 -44.02 19.13 -1.23
C TYR A 19 -42.97 19.84 -0.39
N SER A 20 -43.07 21.17 -0.38
CA SER A 20 -42.37 22.01 0.58
C SER A 20 -43.28 22.28 1.79
N ALA A 21 -42.63 22.50 2.93
CA ALA A 21 -43.14 23.12 4.16
C ALA A 21 -43.91 22.27 5.21
N ARG A 22 -43.30 22.30 6.42
CA ARG A 22 -43.90 22.42 7.77
C ARG A 22 -44.40 21.17 8.51
N LEU A 23 -43.44 20.65 9.30
CA LEU A 23 -43.51 20.61 10.77
C LEU A 23 -44.78 20.06 11.43
N LEU A 24 -44.68 18.84 11.98
CA LEU A 24 -45.24 18.50 13.29
C LEU A 24 -44.24 17.66 14.09
N LYS A 25 -44.20 17.90 15.40
CA LYS A 25 -43.14 17.47 16.33
C LYS A 25 -43.40 16.03 16.80
N MET A 26 -42.37 15.19 16.90
CA MET A 26 -42.24 14.14 17.94
C MET A 26 -40.75 13.83 18.24
N SER A 27 -40.53 13.20 19.39
CA SER A 27 -39.30 13.29 20.22
C SER A 27 -38.12 12.40 19.79
N PRO A 28 -36.89 12.63 20.31
CA PRO A 28 -35.67 12.03 19.77
C PRO A 28 -35.25 10.76 20.52
N LEU A 29 -35.34 9.58 19.88
CA LEU A 29 -34.68 8.36 20.36
C LEU A 29 -34.08 7.54 19.21
N PHE A 30 -32.86 7.04 19.42
CA PHE A 30 -32.23 5.94 18.68
C PHE A 30 -32.08 6.05 17.16
N ALA A 31 -31.40 7.11 16.70
CA ALA A 31 -30.61 7.04 15.46
C ALA A 31 -29.11 6.90 15.80
N MET A 32 -28.70 5.72 16.30
CA MET A 32 -27.30 5.40 16.54
C MET A 32 -26.56 5.32 15.20
N ARG A 33 -26.08 6.48 14.72
CA ARG A 33 -25.38 6.60 13.45
C ARG A 33 -23.99 6.00 13.59
N VAL A 34 -23.91 4.67 13.43
CA VAL A 34 -22.66 3.94 13.22
C VAL A 34 -21.91 4.69 12.12
N ARG A 35 -20.80 5.32 12.51
CA ARG A 35 -19.95 6.11 11.63
C ARG A 35 -19.17 5.12 10.75
N ALA A 36 -19.88 4.53 9.79
CA ALA A 36 -19.31 3.67 8.76
C ALA A 36 -18.14 4.43 8.16
N LYS A 37 -16.93 3.99 8.49
CA LYS A 37 -15.67 4.64 8.15
C LYS A 37 -15.56 4.59 6.64
N SER A 38 -15.94 5.70 5.99
CA SER A 38 -15.99 5.80 4.53
C SER A 38 -14.59 5.56 3.99
N SER A 39 -14.35 4.33 3.53
CA SER A 39 -13.15 3.94 2.82
C SER A 39 -13.19 4.66 1.48
N SER A 40 -12.64 5.88 1.48
CA SER A 40 -12.56 6.75 0.31
C SER A 40 -12.09 5.94 -0.90
N PRO A 41 -12.70 6.10 -2.10
CA PRO A 41 -12.44 5.22 -3.24
C PRO A 41 -10.96 5.16 -3.63
N ALA A 42 -10.19 6.21 -3.36
CA ALA A 42 -8.73 6.24 -3.49
C ALA A 42 -8.02 5.11 -2.71
N ILE A 43 -8.45 4.80 -1.48
CA ILE A 43 -7.82 3.76 -0.64
C ILE A 43 -8.04 2.36 -1.23
N VAL A 44 -9.21 2.11 -1.83
CA VAL A 44 -9.52 0.86 -2.52
C VAL A 44 -8.71 0.74 -3.80
N GLN A 45 -8.66 1.83 -4.60
CA GLN A 45 -7.84 1.89 -5.81
C GLN A 45 -6.34 1.70 -5.53
N MET A 46 -5.82 2.15 -4.38
CA MET A 46 -4.40 1.98 -4.00
C MET A 46 -4.01 0.55 -3.60
N ARG A 47 -4.95 -0.26 -3.12
CA ARG A 47 -4.67 -1.67 -2.77
C ARG A 47 -4.44 -2.55 -4.00
N LEU A 48 -5.08 -2.24 -5.12
CA LEU A 48 -4.96 -2.98 -6.37
C LEU A 48 -3.54 -2.97 -6.98
N PRO A 49 -2.89 -1.81 -7.25
CA PRO A 49 -1.56 -1.78 -7.85
C PRO A 49 -0.50 -2.39 -6.94
N VAL A 50 -0.64 -2.29 -5.61
CA VAL A 50 0.28 -2.93 -4.66
C VAL A 50 0.14 -4.45 -4.70
N ARG A 51 -1.10 -4.99 -4.74
CA ARG A 51 -1.31 -6.45 -4.87
C ARG A 51 -0.81 -6.98 -6.22
N VAL A 52 -1.06 -6.27 -7.32
CA VAL A 52 -0.56 -6.65 -8.66
C VAL A 52 0.97 -6.62 -8.69
N ALA A 53 1.60 -5.58 -8.14
CA ALA A 53 3.05 -5.48 -8.06
C ALA A 53 3.68 -6.59 -7.20
N SER A 54 3.11 -6.89 -6.02
CA SER A 54 3.56 -8.03 -5.20
C SER A 54 3.42 -9.35 -5.96
N TRP A 55 2.26 -9.63 -6.57
CA TRP A 55 2.04 -10.84 -7.35
C TRP A 55 3.04 -11.00 -8.51
N LEU A 56 3.35 -9.89 -9.21
CA LEU A 56 4.37 -9.90 -10.27
C LEU A 56 5.76 -10.25 -9.73
N LEU A 57 6.15 -9.70 -8.58
CA LEU A 57 7.46 -9.93 -7.97
C LEU A 57 7.59 -11.32 -7.34
N ASP A 58 6.50 -11.85 -6.76
CA ASP A 58 6.45 -13.17 -6.13
C ASP A 58 6.32 -14.30 -7.18
N SER A 59 5.88 -14.00 -8.40
CA SER A 59 5.74 -14.98 -9.49
C SER A 59 7.11 -15.51 -9.96
N PRO A 60 7.44 -16.80 -9.77
CA PRO A 60 8.81 -17.31 -9.97
C PRO A 60 9.30 -17.25 -11.43
N ARG A 61 8.36 -17.26 -12.40
CA ARG A 61 8.66 -17.16 -13.84
C ARG A 61 8.80 -15.71 -14.33
N ILE A 62 8.12 -14.76 -13.69
CA ILE A 62 7.95 -13.39 -14.21
C ILE A 62 8.75 -12.38 -13.36
N GLY A 63 8.72 -12.49 -12.03
CA GLY A 63 9.30 -11.53 -11.10
C GLY A 63 10.83 -11.41 -11.16
N LYS A 64 11.52 -12.38 -11.76
CA LYS A 64 12.97 -12.30 -12.03
C LYS A 64 13.30 -11.41 -13.24
N THR A 65 12.37 -11.25 -14.19
CA THR A 65 12.56 -10.51 -15.43
C THR A 65 12.64 -9.00 -15.18
N HIS A 66 13.65 -8.34 -15.76
CA HIS A 66 13.86 -6.90 -15.61
C HIS A 66 12.61 -6.06 -15.98
N SER A 67 11.88 -6.43 -17.03
CA SER A 67 10.63 -5.76 -17.43
C SER A 67 9.54 -5.83 -16.35
N ALA A 68 9.38 -7.00 -15.70
CA ALA A 68 8.41 -7.17 -14.62
C ALA A 68 8.80 -6.38 -13.37
N LYS A 69 10.09 -6.39 -13.01
CA LYS A 69 10.64 -5.56 -11.92
C LYS A 69 10.43 -4.07 -12.18
N ARG A 70 10.74 -3.59 -13.39
CA ARG A 70 10.52 -2.20 -13.80
C ARG A 70 9.05 -1.79 -13.74
N PHE A 71 8.14 -2.67 -14.18
CA PHE A 71 6.70 -2.42 -14.14
C PHE A 71 6.13 -2.45 -12.71
N ALA A 72 6.50 -3.46 -11.89
CA ALA A 72 6.13 -3.51 -10.48
C ALA A 72 6.68 -2.29 -9.71
N GLY A 73 7.94 -1.92 -9.92
CA GLY A 73 8.53 -0.71 -9.37
C GLY A 73 7.78 0.56 -9.78
N HIS A 74 7.27 0.64 -11.02
CA HIS A 74 6.40 1.74 -11.46
C HIS A 74 5.07 1.77 -10.69
N LEU A 75 4.37 0.63 -10.58
CA LEU A 75 3.12 0.50 -9.83
C LEU A 75 3.28 0.87 -8.34
N LEU A 76 4.45 0.59 -7.74
CA LEU A 76 4.71 0.83 -6.33
C LEU A 76 5.09 2.29 -6.01
N LYS A 77 5.58 3.08 -6.98
CA LYS A 77 6.05 4.46 -6.75
C LYS A 77 5.02 5.38 -6.09
N GLN A 78 3.78 5.37 -6.60
CA GLN A 78 2.71 6.22 -6.06
C GLN A 78 2.26 5.79 -4.66
N PRO A 79 1.87 4.52 -4.39
CA PRO A 79 1.47 4.10 -3.06
C PRO A 79 2.61 4.19 -2.04
N ALA A 80 3.88 3.96 -2.42
CA ALA A 80 5.03 4.15 -1.52
C ALA A 80 5.19 5.62 -1.07
N ARG A 81 4.98 6.58 -1.99
CA ARG A 81 4.95 8.03 -1.68
C ARG A 81 3.77 8.43 -0.79
N GLN A 82 2.69 7.66 -0.80
CA GLN A 82 1.51 7.88 0.05
C GLN A 82 1.59 7.18 1.42
N GLY A 83 2.74 6.62 1.79
CA GLY A 83 2.90 5.95 3.09
C GLY A 83 2.30 4.54 3.15
N VAL A 84 1.97 3.91 2.02
CA VAL A 84 1.50 2.52 2.03
C VAL A 84 2.68 1.61 2.37
N VAL A 85 2.75 1.17 3.63
CA VAL A 85 3.83 0.38 4.23
C VAL A 85 4.30 -0.78 3.33
N ALA A 86 3.38 -1.63 2.87
CA ALA A 86 3.70 -2.75 1.99
C ALA A 86 4.32 -2.31 0.65
N ALA A 87 3.94 -1.14 0.14
CA ALA A 87 4.51 -0.58 -1.08
C ALA A 87 5.91 -0.01 -0.86
N GLN A 88 6.13 0.64 0.28
CA GLN A 88 7.45 1.12 0.71
C GLN A 88 8.42 -0.07 0.89
N SER A 89 7.98 -1.13 1.59
CA SER A 89 8.76 -2.36 1.76
C SER A 89 9.12 -2.98 0.40
N ARG A 90 8.13 -3.24 -0.47
CA ARG A 90 8.39 -3.88 -1.78
C ARG A 90 9.23 -3.02 -2.72
N LEU A 91 9.00 -1.71 -2.78
CA LEU A 91 9.81 -0.81 -3.62
C LEU A 91 11.23 -0.67 -3.06
N GLY A 92 11.37 -0.58 -1.74
CA GLY A 92 12.67 -0.54 -1.06
C GLY A 92 13.49 -1.79 -1.33
N GLN A 93 12.90 -2.99 -1.18
CA GLN A 93 13.55 -4.27 -1.52
C GLN A 93 14.03 -4.31 -2.97
N LEU A 94 13.18 -3.88 -3.91
CA LEU A 94 13.50 -3.85 -5.34
C LEU A 94 14.67 -2.89 -5.64
N LEU A 95 14.66 -1.70 -5.04
CA LEU A 95 15.72 -0.71 -5.18
C LEU A 95 17.02 -1.09 -4.44
N CYS A 96 16.97 -1.94 -3.42
CA CYS A 96 18.19 -2.44 -2.76
C CYS A 96 18.82 -3.64 -3.49
N ARG A 97 17.99 -4.53 -4.07
CA ARG A 97 18.44 -5.75 -4.75
C ARG A 97 18.86 -5.54 -6.21
N ASP A 98 18.12 -4.72 -6.96
CA ASP A 98 18.24 -4.60 -8.42
C ASP A 98 18.74 -3.22 -8.89
N CYS A 99 19.37 -2.44 -8.01
CA CYS A 99 19.88 -1.10 -8.35
C CYS A 99 21.10 -1.12 -9.27
N CYS A 100 21.02 -0.32 -10.34
CA CYS A 100 22.18 0.04 -11.17
C CYS A 100 23.02 1.19 -10.56
N THR A 101 22.51 1.93 -9.56
CA THR A 101 23.20 3.08 -8.97
C THR A 101 23.18 3.08 -7.43
N PRO A 102 24.22 3.65 -6.77
CA PRO A 102 24.22 3.80 -5.30
C PRO A 102 23.15 4.77 -4.79
N ARG A 103 22.67 5.70 -5.63
CA ARG A 103 21.58 6.62 -5.29
C ARG A 103 20.25 5.88 -5.09
N ASP A 104 19.94 4.95 -5.98
CA ASP A 104 18.74 4.14 -5.90
C ASP A 104 18.76 3.25 -4.65
N ARG A 105 19.92 2.65 -4.34
CA ARG A 105 20.11 1.87 -3.11
C ARG A 105 19.83 2.70 -1.84
N ARG A 106 20.36 3.92 -1.74
CA ARG A 106 20.10 4.82 -0.61
C ARG A 106 18.61 5.14 -0.48
N PHE A 107 17.93 5.44 -1.59
CA PHE A 107 16.48 5.69 -1.56
C PHE A 107 15.67 4.44 -1.18
N GLY A 108 16.11 3.26 -1.62
CA GLY A 108 15.53 1.97 -1.20
C GLY A 108 15.63 1.74 0.31
N LEU A 109 16.79 2.01 0.91
CA LEU A 109 17.01 1.91 2.35
C LEU A 109 16.13 2.86 3.16
N GLU A 110 15.89 4.09 2.67
CA GLU A 110 14.95 5.02 3.32
C GLU A 110 13.51 4.51 3.30
N LEU A 111 13.06 3.95 2.18
CA LEU A 111 11.73 3.32 2.09
C LEU A 111 11.61 2.11 3.03
N LEU A 112 12.67 1.30 3.14
CA LEU A 112 12.71 0.20 4.11
C LEU A 112 12.69 0.71 5.55
N ARG A 113 13.42 1.78 5.89
CA ARG A 113 13.40 2.42 7.23
C ARG A 113 12.00 2.90 7.61
N GLN A 114 11.26 3.46 6.67
CA GLN A 114 9.86 3.88 6.88
C GLN A 114 8.95 2.67 7.11
N ALA A 115 9.04 1.63 6.28
CA ALA A 115 8.23 0.42 6.42
C ALA A 115 8.56 -0.36 7.71
N ALA A 116 9.84 -0.47 8.07
CA ALA A 116 10.30 -1.17 9.27
C ALA A 116 9.82 -0.50 10.57
N ARG A 117 9.85 0.85 10.61
CA ARG A 117 9.24 1.65 11.71
C ARG A 117 7.72 1.47 11.81
N ALA A 118 7.06 1.17 10.69
CA ALA A 118 5.63 0.86 10.65
C ALA A 118 5.30 -0.62 10.93
N GLY A 119 6.29 -1.43 11.32
CA GLY A 119 6.10 -2.83 11.69
C GLY A 119 6.16 -3.84 10.53
N ASP A 120 6.67 -3.47 9.35
CA ASP A 120 6.79 -4.42 8.24
C ASP A 120 7.92 -5.43 8.48
N LEU A 121 7.55 -6.68 8.79
CA LEU A 121 8.45 -7.82 9.00
C LEU A 121 9.57 -7.94 7.95
N GLN A 122 9.23 -7.77 6.67
CA GLN A 122 10.17 -7.95 5.57
C GLN A 122 11.14 -6.78 5.46
N ALA A 123 10.70 -5.56 5.73
CA ALA A 123 11.57 -4.40 5.79
C ALA A 123 12.54 -4.47 6.98
N GLN A 124 12.06 -4.92 8.15
CA GLN A 124 12.89 -5.13 9.34
C GLN A 124 13.97 -6.19 9.08
N LEU A 125 13.60 -7.34 8.50
CA LEU A 125 14.55 -8.38 8.07
C LEU A 125 15.65 -7.84 7.16
N VAL A 126 15.27 -7.08 6.12
CA VAL A 126 16.20 -6.61 5.09
C VAL A 126 17.12 -5.50 5.62
N LEU A 127 16.63 -4.60 6.46
CA LEU A 127 17.49 -3.64 7.17
C LEU A 127 18.41 -4.32 8.17
N GLY A 128 17.88 -5.29 8.92
CA GLY A 128 18.64 -6.08 9.87
C GLY A 128 19.85 -6.71 9.20
N ARG A 129 19.61 -7.50 8.16
CA ARG A 129 20.65 -8.09 7.31
C ARG A 129 21.61 -7.04 6.75
N HIS A 130 21.10 -5.94 6.18
CA HIS A 130 21.95 -4.92 5.56
C HIS A 130 22.92 -4.27 6.55
N CYS A 131 22.45 -3.88 7.74
CA CYS A 131 23.29 -3.29 8.77
C CYS A 131 24.32 -4.27 9.35
N CYS A 132 24.06 -5.59 9.30
CA CYS A 132 25.07 -6.60 9.61
C CYS A 132 26.15 -6.71 8.52
N GLU A 133 25.78 -6.56 7.25
CA GLU A 133 26.72 -6.54 6.11
C GLU A 133 27.56 -5.25 6.05
N SER A 134 27.04 -4.12 6.55
CA SER A 134 27.74 -2.83 6.62
C SER A 134 28.91 -2.75 7.62
N GLY A 135 29.04 -3.73 8.53
CA GLY A 135 30.13 -3.80 9.51
C GLY A 135 29.73 -3.48 10.97
N PRO A 136 30.70 -3.56 11.91
CA PRO A 136 30.41 -3.64 13.35
C PRO A 136 29.74 -2.40 13.95
N LEU A 137 29.96 -1.22 13.37
CA LEU A 137 29.33 0.03 13.82
C LEU A 137 27.81 0.03 13.61
N GLU A 138 27.32 -0.61 12.54
CA GLU A 138 25.89 -0.71 12.24
C GLU A 138 25.25 -1.99 12.81
N ALA A 139 26.06 -2.96 13.25
CA ALA A 139 25.60 -4.27 13.73
C ALA A 139 24.62 -4.18 14.92
N GLN A 140 24.75 -3.19 15.81
CA GLN A 140 23.78 -2.95 16.88
C GLN A 140 22.40 -2.56 16.34
N GLN A 141 22.35 -1.71 15.32
CA GLN A 141 21.11 -1.32 14.66
C GLN A 141 20.54 -2.46 13.81
N GLY A 142 21.41 -3.27 13.18
CA GLY A 142 21.02 -4.51 12.52
C GLY A 142 20.35 -5.50 13.48
N ARG A 143 20.99 -5.75 14.62
CA ARG A 143 20.46 -6.60 15.70
C ARG A 143 19.08 -6.11 16.18
N TYR A 144 18.90 -4.82 16.45
CA TYR A 144 17.60 -4.26 16.83
C TYR A 144 16.50 -4.58 15.80
N TRP A 145 16.74 -4.39 14.50
CA TRP A 145 15.73 -4.71 13.48
C TRP A 145 15.46 -6.21 13.36
N LEU A 146 16.48 -7.05 13.52
CA LEU A 146 16.31 -8.50 13.55
C LEU A 146 15.53 -8.97 14.80
N GLU A 147 15.73 -8.36 15.97
CA GLU A 147 14.96 -8.67 17.18
C GLU A 147 13.47 -8.33 17.00
N GLN A 148 13.14 -7.20 16.34
CA GLN A 148 11.76 -6.84 15.99
C GLN A 148 11.13 -7.83 14.99
N ALA A 149 11.90 -8.32 14.02
CA ALA A 149 11.44 -9.33 13.06
C ALA A 149 11.29 -10.73 13.70
N ALA A 150 12.19 -11.09 14.61
CA ALA A 150 12.13 -12.33 15.38
C ALA A 150 10.91 -12.37 16.32
N ALA A 151 10.60 -11.25 16.98
CA ALA A 151 9.40 -11.10 17.82
C ALA A 151 8.07 -11.27 17.04
N GLN A 152 8.10 -11.11 15.72
CA GLN A 152 6.98 -11.37 14.81
C GLN A 152 6.98 -12.80 14.22
N GLY A 153 7.88 -13.68 14.67
CA GLY A 153 7.96 -15.07 14.23
C GLY A 153 8.81 -15.31 12.98
N SER A 154 9.81 -14.46 12.71
CA SER A 154 10.75 -14.71 11.61
C SER A 154 11.90 -15.65 12.01
N ASP A 155 11.85 -16.89 11.54
CA ASP A 155 12.94 -17.87 11.66
C ASP A 155 14.24 -17.37 11.02
N GLU A 156 14.14 -16.63 9.91
CA GLU A 156 15.31 -16.04 9.25
C GLU A 156 15.98 -15.00 10.15
N ALA A 157 15.20 -14.20 10.88
CA ALA A 157 15.73 -13.22 11.81
C ALA A 157 16.40 -13.88 13.01
N LEU A 158 15.77 -14.91 13.59
CA LEU A 158 16.36 -15.73 14.66
C LEU A 158 17.69 -16.36 14.24
N ARG A 159 17.76 -16.92 13.03
CA ARG A 159 19.00 -17.50 12.49
C ARG A 159 20.10 -16.44 12.33
N LEU A 160 19.77 -15.24 11.83
CA LEU A 160 20.73 -14.15 11.69
C LEU A 160 21.22 -13.63 13.05
N LEU A 161 20.33 -13.51 14.05
CA LEU A 161 20.71 -13.17 15.43
C LEU A 161 21.66 -14.21 16.03
N GLY A 162 21.40 -15.50 15.81
CA GLY A 162 22.29 -16.57 16.22
C GLY A 162 23.69 -16.45 15.58
N CYS A 163 23.76 -16.15 14.29
CA CYS A 163 25.05 -15.89 13.62
C CYS A 163 25.79 -14.69 14.20
N LEU A 164 25.10 -13.61 14.57
CA LEU A 164 25.74 -12.44 15.20
C LEU A 164 26.31 -12.75 16.58
N ALA A 165 25.56 -13.49 17.41
CA ALA A 165 25.97 -13.85 18.76
C ALA A 165 27.17 -14.83 18.81
N VAL A 166 27.49 -15.49 17.69
CA VAL A 166 28.66 -16.38 17.54
C VAL A 166 29.89 -15.63 17.01
N LEU A 167 29.72 -14.41 16.50
CA LEU A 167 30.78 -13.58 15.91
C LEU A 167 31.20 -12.40 16.80
N SER A 168 30.66 -12.30 18.01
CA SER A 168 30.90 -11.23 19.00
C SER A 168 31.55 -11.77 20.27
#